data_AF-U1MPR3-F1
#
_entry.id   AF-U1MPR3-F1
#
_cell.length_a   1.000
_cell.length_b   1.000
_cell.length_c   1.000
_cell.angle_alpha   90.00
_cell.angle_beta   90.00
_cell.angle_gamma   90.00
#
_symmetry.space_group_name_H-M   'P 1'
#
loop_
_entity.id
_entity.type
_entity.pdbx_description
1 polymer ?
#
loop_
_entity_poly.entity_id
_entity_poly.type
_entity_poly.pdbx_seq_one_letter_code
_entity_poly.pdbx_strand_id
1 'polypeptide(L)'
;MTRATFRIPELGIALPLSRTGVRGIALAQLLLVTGVLSAAAATDVAPELRVASTWLTLAASACALATSVPALVDGRFRFALAGAGSAVTALVAMTLVGLVRTWPAHLFGWPLLAVSMLAVAYHLVGSGHRAAGRSREP
;
A
#
# COMPACT_ATOMS: atom_id res chain seq x y z
N MET A 1 -13.19 27.74 2.49
CA MET A 1 -12.72 26.41 2.01
C MET A 1 -12.73 25.43 3.17
N THR A 2 -13.79 24.63 3.31
CA THR A 2 -13.94 23.63 4.37
C THR A 2 -13.13 22.37 4.01
N ARG A 3 -12.05 22.10 4.74
CA ARG A 3 -11.33 20.81 4.65
C ARG A 3 -12.29 19.71 5.12
N ALA A 4 -12.71 18.84 4.20
CA ALA A 4 -13.53 17.67 4.55
C ALA A 4 -12.68 16.67 5.35
N THR A 5 -12.82 16.69 6.67
CA THR A 5 -12.32 15.63 7.56
C THR A 5 -13.41 14.59 7.72
N PHE A 6 -13.21 13.40 7.17
CA PHE A 6 -14.09 12.26 7.40
C PHE A 6 -13.63 11.53 8.66
N ARG A 7 -14.51 11.45 9.67
CA ARG A 7 -14.32 10.60 10.83
C ARG A 7 -14.90 9.23 10.51
N ILE A 8 -14.08 8.18 10.61
CA ILE A 8 -14.59 6.81 10.69
C ILE A 8 -15.14 6.68 12.13
N PRO A 9 -16.47 6.54 12.33
CA PRO A 9 -17.08 6.64 13.65
C PRO A 9 -16.58 5.58 14.65
N GLU A 10 -16.10 4.43 14.18
CA GLU A 10 -15.58 3.37 15.06
C GLU A 10 -14.09 3.49 15.41
N LEU A 11 -13.32 4.34 14.71
CA LEU A 11 -11.86 4.41 14.90
C LEU A 11 -11.38 5.79 15.38
N GLY A 12 -12.22 6.83 15.40
CA GLY A 12 -11.84 8.17 15.86
C GLY A 12 -10.76 8.87 15.01
N ILE A 13 -10.23 8.20 13.97
CA ILE A 13 -9.21 8.73 13.08
C ILE A 13 -9.87 9.64 12.06
N ALA A 14 -9.57 10.94 12.14
CA ALA A 14 -9.83 11.88 11.07
C ALA A 14 -8.78 11.67 9.97
N LEU A 15 -9.13 10.91 8.93
CA LEU A 15 -8.24 10.71 7.79
C LEU A 15 -8.28 11.98 6.92
N PRO A 16 -7.20 12.77 6.85
CA PRO A 16 -7.19 13.95 6.00
C PRO A 16 -7.20 13.48 4.55
N LEU A 17 -8.35 13.62 3.87
CA LEU A 17 -8.54 13.30 2.44
C LEU A 17 -7.75 14.26 1.50
N SER A 18 -6.56 14.68 1.91
CA SER A 18 -5.70 15.63 1.23
C SER A 18 -4.72 14.94 0.27
N ARG A 19 -4.36 15.63 -0.80
CA ARG A 19 -3.33 15.14 -1.75
C ARG A 19 -2.00 14.84 -1.05
N THR A 20 -1.66 15.61 -0.02
CA THR A 20 -0.46 15.40 0.79
C THR A 20 -0.53 14.09 1.57
N GLY A 21 -1.68 13.73 2.13
CA GLY A 21 -1.88 12.45 2.82
C GLY A 21 -1.69 11.26 1.89
N VAL A 22 -2.26 11.30 0.69
CA VAL A 22 -2.08 10.24 -0.33
C VAL A 22 -0.60 10.07 -0.70
N ARG A 23 0.10 11.18 -0.94
CA ARG A 23 1.54 11.16 -1.25
C ARG A 23 2.35 10.58 -0.11
N GLY A 24 2.02 10.93 1.13
CA GLY A 24 2.66 10.37 2.32
C GLY A 24 2.48 8.86 2.45
N ILE A 25 1.27 8.35 2.23
CA ILE A 25 0.98 6.91 2.24
C ILE A 25 1.77 6.20 1.13
N ALA A 26 1.76 6.75 -0.08
CA ALA A 26 2.49 6.17 -1.21
C ALA A 26 4.01 6.15 -0.98
N LEU A 27 4.58 7.22 -0.40
CA LEU A 27 6.00 7.26 0.00
C LEU A 27 6.32 6.22 1.06
N ALA A 28 5.51 6.14 2.11
CA ALA A 28 5.70 5.15 3.16
C ALA A 28 5.65 3.72 2.61
N GLN A 29 4.70 3.44 1.71
CA GLN A 29 4.56 2.15 1.07
C GLN A 29 5.79 1.78 0.24
N LEU A 30 6.33 2.72 -0.55
CA LEU A 30 7.57 2.52 -1.30
C LEU A 30 8.76 2.23 -0.38
N LEU A 31 8.97 3.06 0.64
CA LEU A 31 10.08 2.88 1.58
C LEU A 31 10.03 1.53 2.30
N LEU A 32 8.83 1.12 2.73
CA LEU A 32 8.63 -0.15 3.41
C LEU A 32 8.83 -1.35 2.47
N VAL A 33 8.35 -1.26 1.22
CA VAL A 33 8.64 -2.29 0.20
C VAL A 33 10.14 -2.38 -0.06
N THR A 34 10.84 -1.25 -0.22
CA THR A 34 12.29 -1.23 -0.38
C THR A 34 12.97 -1.93 0.80
N GLY A 35 12.54 -1.68 2.04
CA GLY A 35 13.05 -2.39 3.23
C GLY A 35 12.84 -3.91 3.16
N VAL A 36 11.66 -4.38 2.75
CA VAL A 36 11.38 -5.82 2.56
C VAL A 36 12.29 -6.41 1.47
N LEU A 37 12.47 -5.73 0.35
CA LEU A 37 13.33 -6.18 -0.76
C LEU A 37 14.81 -6.22 -0.35
N SER A 38 15.28 -5.21 0.37
CA SER A 38 16.64 -5.19 0.93
C SER A 38 16.87 -6.32 1.92
N ALA A 39 15.90 -6.62 2.79
CA ALA A 39 15.96 -7.74 3.71
C ALA A 39 16.00 -9.08 2.96
N ALA A 40 15.18 -9.23 1.91
CA ALA A 40 15.18 -10.42 1.05
C ALA A 40 16.52 -10.60 0.32
N ALA A 41 17.10 -9.52 -0.21
CA ALA A 41 18.38 -9.55 -0.90
C ALA A 41 19.57 -9.88 0.02
N ALA A 42 19.48 -9.51 1.30
CA ALA A 42 20.50 -9.79 2.30
C ALA A 42 20.35 -11.19 2.94
N THR A 43 19.32 -11.95 2.59
CA THR A 43 19.05 -13.26 3.19
C THR A 43 19.45 -14.39 2.26
N ASP A 44 20.15 -15.38 2.79
CA ASP A 44 20.39 -16.64 2.11
C ASP A 44 19.10 -17.48 2.05
N VAL A 45 18.40 -17.38 0.93
CA VAL A 45 17.23 -18.22 0.65
C VAL A 45 17.67 -19.62 0.24
N ALA A 46 16.98 -20.64 0.77
CA ALA A 46 17.22 -22.04 0.41
C ALA A 46 17.22 -22.24 -1.12
N PRO A 47 18.12 -23.09 -1.66
CA PRO A 47 18.33 -23.21 -3.12
C PRO A 47 17.06 -23.55 -3.91
N GLU A 48 16.22 -24.42 -3.36
CA GLU A 48 14.93 -24.83 -3.94
C GLU A 48 13.90 -23.70 -4.02
N LEU A 49 14.07 -22.63 -3.23
CA LEU A 49 13.16 -21.50 -3.13
C LEU A 49 13.69 -20.23 -3.81
N ARG A 50 14.93 -20.21 -4.31
CA ARG A 50 15.55 -19.02 -4.90
C ARG A 50 14.74 -18.45 -6.07
N VAL A 51 14.27 -19.31 -6.98
CA VAL A 51 13.49 -18.88 -8.15
C VAL A 51 12.19 -18.23 -7.71
N ALA A 52 11.48 -18.82 -6.75
CA ALA A 52 10.25 -18.25 -6.19
C ALA A 52 10.52 -16.90 -5.50
N SER A 53 11.60 -16.79 -4.72
CA SER A 53 12.02 -15.53 -4.10
C SER A 53 12.27 -14.43 -5.13
N THR A 54 12.97 -14.74 -6.22
CA THR A 54 13.23 -13.78 -7.30
C THR A 54 11.94 -13.29 -7.93
N TRP A 55 11.02 -14.20 -8.27
CA TRP A 55 9.72 -13.81 -8.85
C TRP A 55 8.87 -12.99 -7.88
N LEU A 56 8.84 -13.34 -6.60
CA LEU A 56 8.15 -12.57 -5.57
C LEU A 56 8.76 -11.17 -5.39
N THR A 57 10.08 -11.05 -5.44
CA THR A 57 10.82 -9.77 -5.38
C THR A 57 10.45 -8.88 -6.56
N LEU A 58 10.41 -9.44 -7.78
CA LEU A 58 9.98 -8.73 -8.98
C LEU A 58 8.51 -8.31 -8.90
N ALA A 59 7.62 -9.20 -8.46
CA ALA A 59 6.21 -8.92 -8.30
C ALA A 59 5.96 -7.81 -7.26
N ALA A 60 6.62 -7.88 -6.10
CA ALA A 60 6.52 -6.85 -5.06
C ALA A 60 6.98 -5.49 -5.58
N SER A 61 8.09 -5.45 -6.33
CA SER A 61 8.62 -4.24 -6.96
C SER A 61 7.63 -3.66 -7.98
N ALA A 62 7.11 -4.49 -8.87
CA ALA A 62 6.14 -4.07 -9.88
C ALA A 62 4.85 -3.54 -9.25
N CYS A 63 4.31 -4.23 -8.24
CA CYS A 63 3.11 -3.79 -7.54
C CYS A 63 3.32 -2.47 -6.80
N ALA A 64 4.45 -2.29 -6.12
CA ALA A 64 4.78 -1.05 -5.43
C ALA A 64 4.89 0.13 -6.40
N LEU A 65 5.58 -0.05 -7.53
CA LEU A 65 5.69 0.99 -8.55
C LEU A 65 4.33 1.34 -9.17
N ALA A 66 3.56 0.32 -9.57
CA ALA A 66 2.26 0.50 -10.21
C ALA A 66 1.25 1.24 -9.30
N THR A 67 1.34 1.05 -7.98
CA THR A 67 0.40 1.62 -7.01
C THR A 67 0.87 2.97 -6.47
N SER A 68 2.15 3.12 -6.17
CA SER A 68 2.68 4.29 -5.49
C SER A 68 3.09 5.42 -6.45
N VAL A 69 3.56 5.12 -7.67
CA VAL A 69 3.99 6.17 -8.63
C VAL A 69 2.82 7.07 -9.06
N PRO A 70 1.65 6.55 -9.48
CA PRO A 70 0.52 7.41 -9.82
C PRO A 70 0.01 8.20 -8.61
N ALA A 71 0.00 7.58 -7.42
CA ALA A 71 -0.42 8.22 -6.18
C ALA A 71 0.50 9.39 -5.77
N LEU A 72 1.80 9.25 -6.03
CA LEU A 72 2.80 10.30 -5.83
C LEU A 72 2.59 11.49 -6.76
N VAL A 73 2.46 11.22 -8.07
CA VAL A 73 2.31 12.24 -9.10
C VAL A 73 0.98 12.98 -8.93
N ASP A 74 -0.13 12.25 -8.96
CA ASP A 74 -1.48 12.82 -9.02
C ASP A 74 -2.01 13.23 -7.64
N GLY A 75 -1.38 12.77 -6.55
CA GLY A 75 -1.87 12.97 -5.18
C GLY A 75 -3.24 12.33 -4.96
N ARG A 76 -3.58 11.34 -5.78
CA ARG A 76 -4.86 10.62 -5.77
C ARG A 76 -4.58 9.17 -6.09
N PHE A 77 -5.22 8.27 -5.36
CA PHE A 77 -5.36 6.87 -5.77
C PHE A 77 -6.33 6.82 -6.96
N ARG A 78 -5.83 7.12 -8.16
CA ARG A 78 -6.58 6.94 -9.41
C ARG A 78 -6.66 5.43 -9.66
N PHE A 79 -7.78 5.00 -10.23
CA PHE A 79 -8.20 3.60 -10.49
C PHE A 79 -8.85 2.85 -9.32
N ALA A 80 -9.84 2.02 -9.67
CA ALA A 80 -10.35 0.93 -8.84
C ALA A 80 -9.23 -0.05 -8.42
N LEU A 81 -8.10 -0.04 -9.14
CA LEU A 81 -6.92 -0.84 -8.88
C LEU A 81 -5.98 -0.29 -7.80
N ALA A 82 -6.09 0.95 -7.33
CA ALA A 82 -5.09 1.47 -6.39
C ALA A 82 -5.24 0.88 -4.97
N GLY A 83 -6.49 0.71 -4.50
CA GLY A 83 -6.78 -0.03 -3.26
C GLY A 83 -6.47 -1.51 -3.41
N ALA A 84 -6.97 -2.15 -4.47
CA ALA A 84 -6.67 -3.56 -4.77
C ALA A 84 -5.17 -3.82 -4.94
N GLY A 85 -4.47 -2.91 -5.62
CA GLY A 85 -3.04 -2.99 -5.84
C GLY A 85 -2.25 -2.83 -4.55
N SER A 86 -2.67 -1.96 -3.63
CA SER A 86 -2.02 -1.88 -2.31
C SER A 86 -2.20 -3.17 -1.51
N ALA A 87 -3.38 -3.79 -1.59
CA ALA A 87 -3.62 -5.10 -0.98
C ALA A 87 -2.77 -6.20 -1.62
N VAL A 88 -2.63 -6.20 -2.96
CA VAL A 88 -1.75 -7.13 -3.68
C VAL A 88 -0.28 -6.90 -3.32
N THR A 89 0.19 -5.65 -3.24
CA THR A 89 1.54 -5.31 -2.79
C THR A 89 1.81 -5.87 -1.40
N ALA A 90 0.88 -5.68 -0.45
CA ALA A 90 1.00 -6.23 0.90
C ALA A 90 1.00 -7.76 0.91
N LEU A 91 0.12 -8.40 0.13
CA LEU A 91 0.04 -9.84 0.05
C LEU A 91 1.35 -10.43 -0.46
N VAL A 92 1.84 -9.97 -1.62
CA VAL A 92 3.08 -10.43 -2.24
C VAL A 92 4.30 -10.17 -1.34
N ALA A 93 4.36 -9.01 -0.71
CA ALA A 93 5.42 -8.70 0.25
C ALA A 93 5.36 -9.60 1.48
N MET A 94 4.17 -9.93 2.00
CA MET A 94 4.03 -10.85 3.13
C MET A 94 4.40 -12.29 2.78
N THR A 95 4.10 -12.76 1.57
CA THR A 95 4.58 -14.07 1.10
C THR A 95 6.11 -14.08 1.05
N LEU A 96 6.73 -13.00 0.57
CA LEU A 96 8.19 -12.85 0.56
C LEU A 96 8.77 -12.82 1.98
N VAL A 97 8.17 -12.07 2.90
CA VAL A 97 8.57 -12.03 4.32
C VAL A 97 8.48 -13.44 4.95
N GLY A 98 7.41 -14.18 4.68
CA GLY A 98 7.22 -15.55 5.17
C GLY A 98 8.17 -16.59 4.55
N LEU A 99 8.69 -16.31 3.35
CA LEU A 99 9.72 -17.11 2.69
C LEU A 99 11.11 -16.86 3.30
N VAL A 100 11.42 -15.58 3.52
CA VAL A 100 12.72 -15.10 4.01
C VAL A 100 12.89 -15.31 5.51
N ARG A 101 11.81 -15.16 6.30
CA ARG A 101 11.75 -15.43 7.75
C ARG A 101 12.81 -14.73 8.60
N THR A 102 13.29 -13.57 8.17
CA THR A 102 14.27 -12.79 8.93
C THR A 102 13.61 -11.67 9.72
N TRP A 103 14.18 -11.35 10.88
CA TRP A 103 13.73 -10.25 11.73
C TRP A 103 13.61 -8.91 10.96
N PRO A 104 14.59 -8.49 10.13
CA PRO A 104 14.47 -7.29 9.32
C PRO A 104 13.27 -7.34 8.35
N ALA A 105 13.00 -8.49 7.73
CA ALA A 105 11.86 -8.62 6.83
C ALA A 105 10.52 -8.41 7.58
N HIS A 106 10.39 -8.92 8.80
CA HIS A 106 9.21 -8.69 9.64
C HIS A 106 9.06 -7.24 10.10
N LEU A 107 10.18 -6.56 10.43
CA LEU A 107 10.18 -5.15 10.82
C LEU A 107 9.60 -4.23 9.74
N PHE A 108 9.85 -4.53 8.46
CA PHE A 108 9.27 -3.77 7.35
C PHE A 108 7.92 -4.32 6.88
N GLY A 109 7.71 -5.64 6.98
CA GLY A 109 6.49 -6.31 6.55
C GLY A 109 5.25 -5.85 7.31
N TRP A 110 5.27 -5.89 8.65
CA TRP A 110 4.08 -5.53 9.45
C TRP A 110 3.62 -4.08 9.23
N PRO A 111 4.51 -3.08 9.25
CA PRO A 111 4.13 -1.71 8.89
C PRO A 111 3.64 -1.61 7.44
N LEU A 112 4.22 -2.34 6.50
CA LEU A 112 3.78 -2.33 5.10
C LEU A 112 2.33 -2.80 4.97
N LEU A 113 1.95 -3.86 5.68
CA LEU A 113 0.55 -4.31 5.71
C LEU A 113 -0.37 -3.24 6.28
N ALA A 114 0.00 -2.61 7.39
CA ALA A 114 -0.79 -1.54 8.01
C ALA A 114 -0.97 -0.34 7.06
N VAL A 115 0.10 0.10 6.39
CA VAL A 115 0.06 1.21 5.42
C VAL A 115 -0.78 0.85 4.19
N SER A 116 -0.67 -0.38 3.69
CA SER A 116 -1.50 -0.85 2.58
C SER A 116 -2.97 -0.93 2.94
N MET A 117 -3.33 -1.37 4.16
CA MET A 117 -4.71 -1.34 4.65
C MET A 117 -5.21 0.10 4.79
N LEU A 118 -4.36 1.03 5.23
CA LEU A 118 -4.69 2.45 5.28
C LEU A 118 -4.96 3.02 3.87
N ALA A 119 -4.16 2.63 2.87
CA ALA A 119 -4.39 2.99 1.47
C ALA A 119 -5.72 2.46 0.93
N VAL A 120 -6.07 1.21 1.27
CA VAL A 120 -7.38 0.61 0.94
C VAL A 120 -8.52 1.39 1.59
N ALA A 121 -8.44 1.66 2.89
CA ALA A 121 -9.45 2.43 3.61
C ALA A 121 -9.64 3.82 2.99
N TYR A 122 -8.54 4.49 2.66
CA TYR A 122 -8.58 5.79 1.99
C TYR A 122 -9.25 5.72 0.62
N HIS A 123 -9.00 4.65 -0.14
CA HIS A 123 -9.64 4.42 -1.43
C HIS A 123 -11.16 4.19 -1.29
N LEU A 124 -11.58 3.34 -0.34
CA LEU A 124 -13.00 3.04 -0.07
C LEU A 124 -13.77 4.29 0.39
N VAL A 125 -13.18 5.10 1.27
CA VAL A 125 -13.79 6.36 1.71
C VAL A 125 -13.91 7.36 0.54
N GLY A 126 -12.86 7.45 -0.29
CA GLY A 126 -12.86 8.31 -1.48
C GLY A 126 -13.78 7.85 -2.61
N SER A 127 -14.11 6.56 -2.72
CA SER A 127 -15.11 6.06 -3.67
C SER A 127 -16.53 6.35 -3.20
N GLY A 128 -16.81 6.17 -1.90
CA GLY A 128 -18.12 6.47 -1.30
C GLY A 128 -18.54 7.94 -1.47
N HIS A 129 -17.63 8.90 -1.26
CA HIS A 129 -17.90 10.32 -1.49
C HIS A 129 -18.25 10.65 -2.95
N ARG A 130 -17.59 10.00 -3.92
CA ARG A 130 -17.85 10.22 -5.36
C ARG A 130 -19.14 9.57 -5.83
N ALA A 131 -19.58 8.50 -5.18
CA ALA A 131 -20.87 7.87 -5.45
C ALA A 131 -22.02 8.73 -4.90
N ALA A 132 -21.90 9.21 -3.65
CA ALA A 132 -22.90 10.05 -2.99
C ALA A 132 -23.07 11.44 -3.65
N GLY A 133 -22.01 11.98 -4.27
CA GLY A 133 -22.10 13.22 -5.06
C GLY A 133 -22.86 13.02 -6.38
N ARG A 134 -22.65 11.90 -7.07
CA ARG A 134 -23.32 11.58 -8.34
C ARG A 134 -24.79 11.21 -8.18
N SER A 135 -25.19 10.66 -7.03
CA SER A 135 -26.61 10.42 -6.72
C SER A 135 -27.38 11.68 -6.32
N ARG A 136 -26.70 12.84 -6.24
CA ARG A 136 -27.30 14.14 -5.89
C ARG A 136 -27.33 15.12 -7.07
N GLU A 137 -26.77 14.77 -8.22
CA GLU A 137 -26.99 15.49 -9.47
C GLU A 137 -28.28 14.93 -10.11
N PRO A 138 -29.30 15.77 -10.36
CA PRO A 138 -30.56 15.36 -10.98
C PRO A 138 -30.42 15.01 -12.46
#